data_AF-A0A7W4KGR2-F1
#
_entry.id   AF-A0A7W4KGR2-F1
#
_cell.length_a   1.000
_cell.length_b   1.000
_cell.length_c   1.000
_cell.angle_alpha   90.00
_cell.angle_beta   90.00
_cell.angle_gamma   90.00
#
_symmetry.space_group_name_H-M   'P 1'
#
loop_
_entity.id
_entity.type
_entity.pdbx_description
1 polymer ?
#
loop_
_entity_poly.entity_id
_entity_poly.type
_entity_poly.pdbx_seq_one_letter_code
_entity_poly.pdbx_strand_id
1 'polypeptide(L)'
;QFARQIRPSPRGELEITDLNRIYLEEGSLQVERLGRGCAWLDAGVPDALLQAGMFVQTIQSRQGMLVGSPAEVAFRMGFIDAARLREIAGKVPKTELGRVLRDIADGV
;
A
#
# COMPACT_ATOMS: atom_id res chain seq x y z
N GLN A 1 -4.63 11.35 20.97
CA GLN A 1 -5.06 12.50 21.81
C GLN A 1 -4.76 13.83 21.13
N PHE A 2 -3.55 14.04 20.61
CA PHE A 2 -3.13 15.29 19.96
C PHE A 2 -3.95 15.74 18.76
N ALA A 3 -4.48 14.81 17.93
CA ALA A 3 -5.31 15.19 16.79
C ALA A 3 -6.53 16.07 17.16
N ARG A 4 -7.10 15.91 18.37
CA ARG A 4 -8.23 16.72 18.86
C ARG A 4 -7.84 18.17 19.22
N GLN A 5 -6.55 18.45 19.35
CA GLN A 5 -6.03 19.76 19.74
C GLN A 5 -5.69 20.63 18.52
N ILE A 6 -5.61 20.03 17.33
CA ILE A 6 -5.28 20.72 16.08
C ILE A 6 -6.42 21.67 15.70
N ARG A 7 -6.05 22.86 15.25
CA ARG A 7 -6.97 23.89 14.75
C ARG A 7 -6.84 23.99 13.23
N PRO A 8 -7.90 24.42 12.51
CA PRO A 8 -7.81 24.63 11.07
C PRO A 8 -6.70 25.61 10.70
N SER A 9 -5.95 25.27 9.66
CA SER A 9 -4.92 26.13 9.06
C SER A 9 -5.57 27.31 8.30
N PRO A 10 -4.77 28.26 7.77
CA PRO A 10 -5.31 29.32 6.90
C PRO A 10 -6.06 28.80 5.66
N ARG A 11 -5.85 27.53 5.27
CA ARG A 11 -6.56 26.86 4.17
C ARG A 11 -7.85 26.16 4.64
N GLY A 12 -8.12 26.15 5.94
CA GLY A 12 -9.30 25.52 6.54
C GLY A 12 -9.12 24.04 6.87
N GLU A 13 -7.91 23.49 6.81
CA GLU A 13 -7.63 22.06 6.99
C GLU A 13 -7.03 21.74 8.37
N LEU A 14 -7.31 20.54 8.89
CA LEU A 14 -6.59 20.00 10.05
C LEU A 14 -5.30 19.30 9.55
N GLU A 15 -4.17 19.99 9.70
CA GLU A 15 -2.91 19.61 9.07
C GLU A 15 -2.23 18.44 9.78
N ILE A 16 -1.86 17.39 9.03
CA ILE A 16 -0.98 16.33 9.54
C ILE A 16 0.40 16.90 9.94
N THR A 17 0.83 17.97 9.29
CA THR A 17 2.10 18.67 9.60
C THR A 17 2.08 19.29 11.01
N ASP A 18 0.93 19.81 11.46
CA ASP A 18 0.81 20.33 12.82
C ASP A 18 0.81 19.20 13.86
N LEU A 19 0.21 18.05 13.52
CA LEU A 19 0.33 16.85 14.36
C LEU A 19 1.79 16.42 14.51
N ASN A 20 2.52 16.35 13.39
CA ASN A 20 3.94 15.96 13.38
C ASN A 20 4.80 16.96 14.16
N ARG A 21 4.46 18.26 14.14
CA ARG A 21 5.14 19.29 14.93
C ARG A 21 5.00 19.06 16.43
N ILE A 22 3.83 18.63 16.92
CA ILE A 22 3.65 18.31 18.34
C ILE A 22 4.61 17.20 18.78
N TYR A 23 4.71 16.11 18.00
CA TYR A 23 5.66 15.03 18.28
C TYR A 23 7.12 15.51 18.16
N LEU A 24 7.41 16.45 17.25
CA LEU A 24 8.75 17.05 17.12
C LEU A 24 9.13 17.87 18.36
N GLU A 25 8.21 18.71 18.85
CA GLU A 25 8.39 19.55 20.05
C GLU A 25 8.51 18.72 21.34
N GLU A 26 7.82 17.58 21.41
CA GLU A 26 7.96 16.60 22.49
C GLU A 26 9.26 15.77 22.39
N GLY A 27 9.95 15.80 21.24
CA GLY A 27 11.13 14.98 20.97
C GLY A 27 10.83 13.50 20.72
N SER A 28 9.57 13.15 20.48
CA SER A 28 9.06 11.79 20.25
C SER A 28 8.88 11.47 18.75
N LEU A 29 9.09 12.45 17.85
CA LEU A 29 9.05 12.25 16.41
C LEU A 29 10.27 11.42 15.92
N GLN A 30 9.98 10.33 15.21
CA GLN A 30 10.98 9.56 14.48
C GLN A 30 10.80 9.78 12.97
N VAL A 31 11.91 10.02 12.27
CA VAL A 31 11.91 10.29 10.83
C VAL A 31 12.81 9.28 10.13
N GLU A 32 12.22 8.49 9.23
CA GLU A 32 12.92 7.54 8.39
C GLU A 32 13.12 8.08 6.98
N ARG A 33 14.35 8.01 6.46
CA ARG A 33 14.67 8.49 5.11
C ARG A 33 14.50 7.37 4.10
N LEU A 34 13.53 7.51 3.20
CA LEU A 34 13.41 6.63 2.05
C LEU A 34 14.58 6.89 1.09
N GLY A 35 15.43 5.88 0.91
CA GLY A 35 16.56 5.96 -0.01
C GLY A 35 16.14 5.98 -1.47
N ARG A 36 17.05 6.35 -2.38
CA ARG A 36 16.81 6.43 -3.83
C ARG A 36 16.28 5.15 -4.50
N GLY A 37 16.41 4.00 -3.83
CA GLY A 37 15.87 2.72 -4.31
C GLY A 37 14.37 2.53 -4.04
N CYS A 38 13.74 3.42 -3.28
CA CYS A 38 12.31 3.41 -3.04
C CYS A 38 11.58 4.23 -4.11
N ALA A 39 10.48 3.68 -4.61
CA ALA A 39 9.52 4.46 -5.38
C ALA A 39 8.43 4.99 -4.44
N TRP A 40 8.34 6.32 -4.33
CA TRP A 40 7.22 7.01 -3.69
C TRP A 40 6.46 7.75 -4.77
N LEU A 41 5.25 7.28 -5.07
CA LEU A 41 4.43 7.76 -6.19
C LEU A 41 3.10 8.27 -5.63
N ASP A 42 2.71 9.45 -6.08
CA ASP A 42 1.39 10.03 -5.83
C ASP A 42 0.61 10.07 -7.15
N ALA A 43 -0.70 9.83 -7.07
CA ALA A 43 -1.60 9.78 -8.22
C ALA A 43 -2.48 11.05 -8.29
N GLY A 44 -1.96 12.20 -7.84
CA GLY A 44 -2.71 13.45 -7.72
C GLY A 44 -3.14 14.10 -9.05
N VAL A 45 -2.55 13.71 -10.18
CA VAL A 45 -2.94 14.17 -11.53
C VAL A 45 -2.95 13.01 -12.54
N PRO A 46 -3.70 13.10 -13.66
CA PRO A 46 -3.83 12.00 -14.62
C PRO A 46 -2.50 11.42 -15.13
N ASP A 47 -1.53 12.27 -15.45
CA ASP A 47 -0.22 11.82 -15.94
C ASP A 47 0.56 11.06 -14.84
N ALA A 48 0.49 11.54 -13.60
CA ALA A 48 1.15 10.88 -12.46
C ALA A 48 0.50 9.53 -12.13
N LEU A 49 -0.84 9.45 -12.23
CA LEU A 49 -1.57 8.18 -12.11
C LEU A 49 -1.15 7.19 -13.19
N LEU A 50 -1.02 7.63 -14.45
CA LEU A 50 -0.56 6.77 -15.54
C LEU A 50 0.87 6.25 -15.28
N GLN A 51 1.78 7.13 -14.86
CA GLN A 51 3.15 6.75 -14.50
C GLN A 51 3.18 5.74 -13.35
N ALA A 52 2.37 5.93 -12.31
CA ALA A 52 2.26 4.99 -11.20
C ALA A 52 1.74 3.61 -11.66
N GLY A 53 0.71 3.60 -12.51
CA GLY A 53 0.19 2.37 -13.10
C GLY A 53 1.24 1.62 -13.94
N MET A 54 1.97 2.35 -14.78
CA MET A 54 3.05 1.78 -15.60
C MET A 54 4.20 1.22 -14.74
N PHE A 55 4.55 1.91 -13.65
CA PHE A 55 5.57 1.43 -12.71
C PHE A 55 5.15 0.08 -12.10
N VAL A 56 3.93 -0.01 -11.56
CA VAL A 56 3.39 -1.25 -10.98
C VAL A 56 3.32 -2.37 -12.02
N GLN A 57 2.79 -2.08 -13.21
CA GLN A 57 2.70 -3.07 -14.30
C GLN A 57 4.08 -3.63 -14.67
N THR A 58 5.09 -2.77 -14.77
CA THR A 58 6.47 -3.18 -15.14
C THR A 58 7.07 -4.10 -14.09
N ILE A 59 6.90 -3.79 -12.80
CA ILE A 59 7.38 -4.65 -11.71
C ILE A 59 6.70 -6.02 -11.73
N GLN A 60 5.35 -6.04 -11.78
CA GLN A 60 4.60 -7.29 -11.74
C GLN A 60 4.93 -8.20 -12.93
N SER A 61 5.01 -7.64 -14.14
CA SER A 61 5.31 -8.41 -15.37
C SER A 61 6.71 -9.01 -15.40
N ARG A 62 7.69 -8.40 -14.70
CA ARG A 62 9.08 -8.88 -14.68
C ARG A 62 9.36 -9.84 -13.53
N GLN A 63 8.70 -9.66 -12.39
CA GLN A 63 8.99 -10.44 -11.18
C GLN A 63 7.96 -11.55 -10.91
N GLY A 64 6.82 -11.55 -11.60
CA GLY A 64 5.76 -12.52 -11.37
C GLY A 64 5.06 -12.40 -10.01
N MET A 65 5.31 -11.29 -9.30
CA MET A 65 4.73 -11.00 -7.98
C MET A 65 3.64 -9.94 -8.10
N LEU A 66 2.66 -9.97 -7.20
CA LEU A 66 1.63 -8.93 -7.10
C LEU A 66 2.14 -7.77 -6.24
N VAL A 67 1.85 -6.54 -6.64
CA VAL A 67 2.11 -5.34 -5.84
C VAL A 67 0.78 -4.87 -5.24
N GLY A 68 0.73 -4.75 -3.92
CA GLY A 68 -0.44 -4.22 -3.22
C GLY A 68 -1.64 -5.18 -3.17
N SER A 69 -1.42 -6.50 -3.20
CA SER A 69 -2.48 -7.51 -3.05
C SER A 69 -2.78 -7.80 -1.58
N PRO A 70 -3.95 -7.39 -1.02
CA PRO A 70 -4.25 -7.64 0.39
C PRO A 70 -4.46 -9.13 0.68
N ALA A 71 -4.97 -9.90 -0.28
CA ALA A 71 -5.21 -11.34 -0.12
C ALA A 71 -3.90 -12.12 0.03
N GLU A 72 -2.90 -11.80 -0.78
CA GLU A 72 -1.56 -12.39 -0.66
C GLU A 72 -0.92 -12.03 0.68
N VAL A 73 -0.93 -10.74 1.06
CA VAL A 73 -0.35 -10.29 2.33
C VAL A 73 -1.04 -10.97 3.51
N ALA A 74 -2.37 -11.03 3.53
CA ALA A 74 -3.12 -11.69 4.59
C ALA A 74 -2.77 -13.18 4.73
N PHE A 75 -2.57 -13.88 3.61
CA PHE A 75 -2.13 -15.28 3.62
C PHE A 75 -0.71 -15.43 4.16
N ARG A 76 0.25 -14.63 3.66
CA ARG A 76 1.65 -14.67 4.11
C ARG A 76 1.82 -14.27 5.58
N MET A 77 0.96 -13.39 6.09
CA MET A 77 0.91 -13.00 7.50
C MET A 77 0.14 -13.99 8.38
N GLY A 78 -0.47 -15.03 7.81
CA GLY A 78 -1.23 -16.05 8.54
C GLY A 78 -2.62 -15.59 9.03
N PHE A 79 -3.15 -14.49 8.50
CA PHE A 79 -4.51 -14.02 8.81
C PHE A 79 -5.59 -14.87 8.11
N ILE A 80 -5.24 -15.50 6.98
CA ILE A 80 -6.10 -16.45 6.26
C ILE A 80 -5.27 -17.68 5.88
N ASP A 81 -5.94 -18.82 5.75
CA ASP A 81 -5.32 -20.05 5.27
C ASP A 81 -5.39 -20.20 3.75
N ALA A 82 -4.78 -21.28 3.24
CA ALA A 82 -4.76 -21.57 1.82
C ALA A 82 -6.16 -21.85 1.24
N ALA A 83 -7.07 -22.42 2.04
CA ALA A 83 -8.44 -22.68 1.61
C ALA A 83 -9.18 -21.37 1.33
N ARG A 84 -9.04 -20.39 2.23
CA ARG A 84 -9.61 -19.06 2.06
C ARG A 84 -8.98 -18.30 0.90
N LEU A 85 -7.66 -18.42 0.70
CA LEU A 85 -6.99 -17.81 -0.45
C LEU A 85 -7.50 -18.38 -1.79
N ARG A 86 -7.69 -19.70 -1.89
CA ARG A 86 -8.29 -20.36 -3.07
C ARG A 86 -9.71 -19.87 -3.34
N GLU A 87 -10.53 -19.67 -2.30
CA GLU A 87 -11.88 -19.13 -2.46
C GLU A 87 -11.85 -17.72 -3.06
N ILE A 88 -10.95 -16.85 -2.59
CA ILE A 88 -10.77 -15.50 -3.14
C ILE A 88 -10.32 -15.58 -4.61
N ALA A 89 -9.34 -16.43 -4.92
CA ALA A 89 -8.89 -16.68 -6.28
C ALA A 89 -10.05 -17.15 -7.20
N GLY A 90 -10.95 -17.98 -6.66
CA GLY A 90 -12.13 -18.50 -7.34
C GLY A 90 -13.18 -17.45 -7.71
N LYS A 91 -13.15 -16.24 -7.12
CA LYS A 91 -14.05 -15.13 -7.48
C LYS A 91 -13.63 -14.41 -8.76
N VAL A 92 -12.35 -14.51 -9.13
CA VAL A 92 -11.78 -13.86 -10.32
C VAL A 92 -10.96 -14.85 -11.18
N PRO A 93 -11.51 -16.03 -11.51
CA PRO A 93 -10.72 -17.19 -11.97
C PRO A 93 -10.15 -17.01 -13.38
N LYS A 94 -10.69 -16.08 -14.16
CA LYS A 94 -10.25 -15.78 -15.54
C LYS A 94 -9.23 -14.64 -15.60
N THR A 95 -8.80 -14.14 -14.45
CA THR A 95 -7.84 -13.01 -14.37
C THR A 95 -6.48 -13.51 -13.94
N GLU A 96 -5.45 -12.74 -14.30
CA GLU A 96 -4.09 -12.98 -13.84
C GLU A 96 -4.01 -12.98 -12.31
N LEU A 97 -4.77 -12.10 -11.65
CA LEU A 97 -4.88 -12.07 -10.19
C LEU A 97 -5.38 -13.41 -9.63
N GLY A 98 -6.47 -13.96 -10.18
CA GLY A 98 -7.02 -15.24 -9.72
C GLY A 98 -6.08 -16.42 -9.97
N ARG A 99 -5.29 -16.38 -11.04
CA ARG A 99 -4.24 -17.38 -11.30
C ARG A 99 -3.13 -17.28 -10.25
N VAL A 100 -2.53 -16.10 -10.07
CA VAL A 100 -1.41 -15.90 -9.15
C VAL A 100 -1.80 -16.18 -7.69
N LEU A 101 -2.99 -15.77 -7.24
CA LEU A 101 -3.45 -16.08 -5.87
C LEU A 101 -3.63 -17.58 -5.64
N ARG A 102 -4.00 -18.34 -6.67
CA ARG A 102 -4.12 -19.80 -6.60
C ARG A 102 -2.74 -20.45 -6.52
N ASP A 103 -1.82 -20.03 -7.39
CA ASP A 103 -0.44 -20.51 -7.40
C ASP A 103 0.21 -20.32 -6.01
N ILE A 104 0.02 -19.13 -5.40
CA ILE A 104 0.49 -18.84 -4.04
C ILE A 104 -0.16 -19.77 -2.99
N ALA A 105 -1.46 -20.03 -3.08
CA ALA A 105 -2.16 -20.91 -2.13
C ALA A 105 -1.71 -22.38 -2.25
N ASP A 106 -1.29 -22.79 -3.44
CA ASP A 106 -0.84 -24.14 -3.77
C ASP A 106 0.68 -24.32 -3.55
N GLY A 107 1.42 -23.23 -3.28
CA GLY A 107 2.85 -23.25 -3.00
C GLY A 107 3.71 -23.37 -4.27
N VAL A 108 3.18 -22.90 -5.40
CA VAL A 108 3.83 -22.90 -6.73
C VAL A 108 4.50 -21.56 -7.01
#